data_AF-Q67JD7-F1
#
_entry.id   AF-Q67JD7-F1
#
_cell.length_a   1.000
_cell.length_b   1.000
_cell.length_c   1.000
_cell.angle_alpha   90.00
_cell.angle_beta   90.00
_cell.angle_gamma   90.00
#
_symmetry.space_group_name_H-M   'P 1'
#
loop_
_entity.id
_entity.type
_entity.pdbx_description
1 polymer ?
#
loop_
_entity_poly.entity_id
_entity_poly.type
_entity_poly.pdbx_seq_one_letter_code
_entity_poly.pdbx_strand_id
1 'polypeptide(L)'
;MADMEDLLRAFDIHLADGLEVRPAARLRSWAGPAELPLLIPGVLPGDLGAVQRALLPYYPADHPVRVRAEGRVHEVPLDGLAGQNWGEYRIDLFLAPPARAQRERWPLDPLVEVMDRLRGPDGCPWDREQTHETLRRYMLEEAYEAVEAIDDGDPDHLCEELGDVLLQVVFHAQIAREAGRFDMRDVVAGITEKLIRRHPHVFGDASAETAEEVTRRWDAIKRAERGGTGEESLLSGVSRSLPALSRACELQKRAAGVGFDWEDAEGPAAKVREELAEVLGAPPGEREAEVGDLLFAAVNLARKLGVDPELALTRASAKFEQRFRYVERRLAEKGLRPADVSLAEMDALWEEGKRVELRKKYGGK
;
A
#
# COMPACT_ATOMS: atom_id res chain seq x y z
N MET A 1 -35.77 22.63 -17.63
CA MET A 1 -34.50 23.08 -17.03
C MET A 1 -34.59 24.58 -16.94
N ALA A 2 -34.26 25.18 -15.80
CA ALA A 2 -34.08 26.62 -15.74
C ALA A 2 -32.99 27.02 -16.76
N ASP A 3 -33.14 28.20 -17.34
CA ASP A 3 -32.14 28.77 -18.23
C ASP A 3 -30.87 29.05 -17.42
N MET A 4 -29.70 28.73 -17.99
CA MET A 4 -28.42 28.98 -17.33
C MET A 4 -28.26 30.47 -17.03
N GLU A 5 -28.72 31.35 -17.93
CA GLU A 5 -28.68 32.80 -17.69
C GLU A 5 -29.54 33.21 -16.49
N ASP A 6 -30.69 32.57 -16.30
CA ASP A 6 -31.58 32.84 -15.17
C ASP A 6 -30.97 32.34 -13.85
N LEU A 7 -30.27 31.20 -13.85
CA LEU A 7 -29.54 30.70 -12.69
C LEU A 7 -28.37 31.62 -12.30
N LEU A 8 -27.58 32.06 -13.28
CA LEU A 8 -26.47 32.98 -13.07
C LEU A 8 -26.95 34.30 -12.47
N ARG A 9 -28.07 34.86 -12.99
CA ARG A 9 -28.69 36.07 -12.43
C ARG A 9 -29.24 35.84 -11.02
N ALA A 10 -29.93 34.73 -10.79
CA ALA A 10 -30.53 34.45 -9.49
C ALA A 10 -29.49 34.32 -8.38
N PHE A 11 -28.34 33.74 -8.67
CA PHE A 11 -27.23 33.60 -7.72
C PHE A 11 -26.18 34.72 -7.81
N ASP A 12 -26.41 35.76 -8.61
CA ASP A 12 -25.45 36.86 -8.81
C ASP A 12 -24.03 36.37 -9.16
N ILE A 13 -23.95 35.43 -10.12
CA ILE A 13 -22.70 34.80 -10.57
C ILE A 13 -22.20 35.49 -11.83
N HIS A 14 -20.95 35.97 -11.81
CA HIS A 14 -20.28 36.44 -13.01
C HIS A 14 -19.48 35.31 -13.67
N LEU A 15 -19.79 34.99 -14.94
CA LEU A 15 -19.12 33.93 -15.70
C LEU A 15 -17.60 34.09 -15.83
N ALA A 16 -17.09 35.32 -15.71
CA ALA A 16 -15.66 35.61 -15.76
C ALA A 16 -14.88 34.97 -14.59
N ASP A 17 -15.55 34.66 -13.48
CA ASP A 17 -14.94 34.07 -12.28
C ASP A 17 -14.76 32.54 -12.39
N GLY A 18 -15.25 31.94 -13.47
CA GLY A 18 -15.31 30.49 -13.66
C GLY A 18 -16.42 29.84 -12.81
N LEU A 19 -16.97 28.73 -13.30
CA LEU A 19 -18.07 28.03 -12.65
C LEU A 19 -18.01 26.54 -12.99
N GLU A 20 -18.04 25.67 -11.97
CA GLU A 20 -18.26 24.24 -12.14
C GLU A 20 -19.76 23.95 -12.07
N VAL A 21 -20.34 23.40 -13.15
CA VAL A 21 -21.75 22.97 -13.16
C VAL A 21 -21.80 21.45 -13.14
N ARG A 22 -22.47 20.87 -12.14
CA ARG A 22 -22.52 19.42 -11.97
C ARG A 22 -23.92 18.95 -11.56
N PRO A 23 -24.50 17.94 -12.23
CA PRO A 23 -25.77 17.37 -11.80
C PRO A 23 -25.58 16.52 -10.52
N ALA A 24 -26.59 16.50 -9.65
CA ALA A 24 -26.54 15.77 -8.37
C ALA A 24 -26.11 14.30 -8.50
N ALA A 25 -26.56 13.60 -9.55
CA ALA A 25 -26.22 12.20 -9.80
C ALA A 25 -24.71 11.96 -10.02
N ARG A 26 -23.94 12.99 -10.39
CA ARG A 26 -22.48 12.90 -10.64
C ARG A 26 -21.64 13.33 -9.43
N LEU A 27 -22.25 13.67 -8.30
CA LEU A 27 -21.53 14.04 -7.07
C LEU A 27 -20.87 12.84 -6.38
N ARG A 28 -21.44 11.63 -6.52
CA ARG A 28 -20.86 10.41 -5.94
C ARG A 28 -19.47 10.07 -6.45
N SER A 29 -19.13 10.49 -7.67
CA SER A 29 -17.84 10.29 -8.33
C SER A 29 -17.07 11.60 -8.48
N TRP A 30 -17.41 12.62 -7.69
CA TRP A 30 -16.76 13.91 -7.75
C TRP A 30 -15.43 13.85 -6.98
N ALA A 31 -14.39 14.46 -7.53
CA ALA A 31 -13.07 14.52 -6.90
C ALA A 31 -12.92 15.71 -5.93
N GLY A 32 -13.98 16.49 -5.74
CA GLY A 32 -13.98 17.73 -4.96
C GLY A 32 -13.85 19.01 -5.82
N PRO A 33 -13.99 20.19 -5.21
CA PRO A 33 -14.05 21.47 -5.92
C PRO A 33 -12.67 21.91 -6.44
N ALA A 34 -12.60 22.24 -7.73
CA ALA A 34 -11.38 22.60 -8.44
C ALA A 34 -10.98 24.09 -8.32
N GLU A 35 -11.19 24.70 -7.14
CA GLU A 35 -11.08 26.16 -6.86
C GLU A 35 -12.20 27.04 -7.48
N LEU A 36 -13.11 26.46 -8.27
CA LEU A 36 -14.26 27.17 -8.84
C LEU A 36 -15.51 27.04 -7.96
N PRO A 37 -16.42 28.04 -7.98
CA PRO A 37 -17.76 27.90 -7.42
C PRO A 37 -18.50 26.72 -8.06
N LEU A 38 -19.35 26.05 -7.29
CA LEU A 38 -20.13 24.89 -7.73
C LEU A 38 -21.61 25.25 -7.88
N LEU A 39 -22.20 24.94 -9.03
CA LEU A 39 -23.64 25.01 -9.30
C LEU A 39 -24.20 23.60 -9.53
N ILE A 40 -25.22 23.23 -8.76
CA ILE A 40 -25.91 21.94 -8.83
C ILE A 40 -27.38 22.20 -9.18
N PRO A 41 -27.75 22.16 -10.47
CA PRO A 41 -29.10 22.52 -10.88
C PRO A 41 -30.09 21.36 -10.70
N GLY A 42 -31.32 21.71 -10.36
CA GLY A 42 -32.51 20.87 -10.46
C GLY A 42 -32.52 19.62 -9.56
N VAL A 43 -31.99 19.73 -8.35
CA VAL A 43 -32.01 18.69 -7.30
C VAL A 43 -33.45 18.46 -6.83
N LEU A 44 -33.84 17.19 -6.65
CA LEU A 44 -35.13 16.86 -6.05
C LEU A 44 -35.03 16.93 -4.52
N PRO A 45 -36.07 17.37 -3.79
CA PRO A 45 -36.05 17.44 -2.33
C PRO A 45 -35.65 16.10 -1.67
N GLY A 46 -36.12 14.97 -2.21
CA GLY A 46 -35.76 13.63 -1.73
C GLY A 46 -34.28 13.26 -1.90
N ASP A 47 -33.55 13.94 -2.79
CA ASP A 47 -32.13 13.69 -3.05
C ASP A 47 -31.20 14.58 -2.19
N LEU A 48 -31.73 15.60 -1.51
CA LEU A 48 -30.93 16.56 -0.73
C LEU A 48 -30.05 15.89 0.32
N GLY A 49 -30.55 14.83 0.97
CA GLY A 49 -29.75 14.08 1.94
C GLY A 49 -28.54 13.40 1.30
N ALA A 50 -28.67 12.91 0.06
CA ALA A 50 -27.55 12.32 -0.67
C ALA A 50 -26.57 13.39 -1.17
N VAL A 51 -27.09 14.55 -1.62
CA VAL A 51 -26.27 15.69 -2.03
C VAL A 51 -25.48 16.24 -0.84
N GLN A 52 -26.12 16.50 0.29
CA GLN A 52 -25.47 16.95 1.52
C GLN A 52 -24.34 15.99 1.94
N ARG A 53 -24.60 14.68 2.00
CA ARG A 53 -23.57 13.68 2.32
C ARG A 53 -22.42 13.65 1.30
N ALA A 54 -22.68 13.95 0.03
CA ALA A 54 -21.64 13.99 -1.00
C ALA A 54 -20.81 15.28 -0.97
N LEU A 55 -21.33 16.36 -0.38
CA LEU A 55 -20.64 17.66 -0.29
C LEU A 55 -19.89 17.84 1.03
N LEU A 56 -20.39 17.26 2.13
CA LEU A 56 -19.78 17.35 3.46
C LEU A 56 -18.31 16.91 3.54
N PRO A 57 -17.76 16.03 2.67
CA PRO A 57 -16.32 15.76 2.61
C PRO A 57 -15.45 16.84 1.94
N TYR A 58 -16.06 17.90 1.41
CA TYR A 58 -15.38 18.94 0.62
C TYR A 58 -15.66 20.36 1.10
N TYR A 59 -16.67 20.53 1.96
CA TYR A 59 -17.15 21.82 2.45
C TYR A 59 -17.48 21.68 3.94
N PRO A 60 -17.10 22.68 4.76
CA PRO A 60 -17.48 22.72 6.17
C PRO A 60 -18.98 22.51 6.40
N ALA A 61 -19.34 21.92 7.54
CA ALA A 61 -20.74 21.72 7.93
C ALA A 61 -21.54 23.03 7.94
N ASP A 62 -20.92 24.13 8.37
CA ASP A 62 -21.49 25.48 8.41
C ASP A 62 -21.30 26.26 7.10
N HIS A 63 -20.72 25.65 6.05
CA HIS A 63 -20.47 26.33 4.79
C HIS A 63 -21.78 26.82 4.17
N PRO A 64 -21.88 28.10 3.77
CA PRO A 64 -23.10 28.67 3.24
C PRO A 64 -23.44 28.04 1.88
N VAL A 65 -24.60 27.39 1.82
CA VAL A 65 -25.22 26.90 0.60
C VAL A 65 -26.32 27.89 0.21
N ARG A 66 -26.18 28.50 -0.97
CA ARG A 66 -27.24 29.31 -1.55
C ARG A 66 -28.20 28.39 -2.30
N VAL A 67 -29.45 28.38 -1.87
CA VAL A 67 -30.50 27.47 -2.32
C VAL A 67 -31.57 28.28 -3.03
N ARG A 68 -31.80 28.00 -4.31
CA ARG A 68 -32.93 28.58 -5.05
C ARG A 68 -34.11 27.61 -5.01
N ALA A 69 -35.19 28.04 -4.37
CA ALA A 69 -36.46 27.32 -4.32
C ALA A 69 -37.60 28.34 -4.54
N GLU A 70 -38.64 27.95 -5.29
CA GLU A 70 -39.79 28.83 -5.59
C GLU A 70 -39.41 30.23 -6.14
N GLY A 71 -38.29 30.32 -6.87
CA GLY A 71 -37.80 31.58 -7.43
C GLY A 71 -37.15 32.54 -6.42
N ARG A 72 -36.97 32.12 -5.16
CA ARG A 72 -36.25 32.87 -4.12
C ARG A 72 -34.94 32.17 -3.78
N VAL A 73 -33.94 32.96 -3.41
CA VAL A 73 -32.66 32.46 -2.92
C VAL A 73 -32.62 32.56 -1.41
N HIS A 74 -32.33 31.43 -0.78
CA HIS A 74 -32.11 31.28 0.65
C HIS A 74 -30.64 30.92 0.89
N GLU A 75 -30.10 31.27 2.03
CA GLU A 75 -28.78 30.82 2.45
C GLU A 75 -28.93 29.97 3.71
N VAL A 76 -28.37 28.76 3.68
CA VAL A 76 -28.44 27.79 4.77
C VAL A 76 -27.09 27.12 4.97
N PRO A 77 -26.74 26.67 6.19
CA PRO A 77 -25.55 25.85 6.38
C PRO A 77 -25.71 24.50 5.69
N LEU A 78 -24.61 23.92 5.22
CA LEU A 78 -24.59 22.66 4.50
C LEU A 78 -25.17 21.49 5.32
N ASP A 79 -24.90 21.44 6.63
CA ASP A 79 -25.41 20.41 7.53
C ASP A 79 -26.94 20.47 7.75
N GLY A 80 -27.52 21.66 7.59
CA GLY A 80 -28.95 21.92 7.70
C GLY A 80 -29.72 21.77 6.38
N LEU A 81 -29.03 21.58 5.25
CA LEU A 81 -29.63 21.60 3.91
C LEU A 81 -30.78 20.61 3.76
N ALA A 82 -30.57 19.35 4.16
CA ALA A 82 -31.57 18.29 4.08
C ALA A 82 -32.60 18.31 5.22
N GLY A 83 -32.34 19.08 6.28
CA GLY A 83 -33.23 19.20 7.45
C GLY A 83 -34.36 20.21 7.26
N GLN A 84 -34.30 21.04 6.21
CA GLN A 84 -35.33 22.03 5.91
C GLN A 84 -36.40 21.51 4.95
N ASN A 85 -37.62 22.05 5.09
CA ASN A 85 -38.72 21.73 4.19
C ASN A 85 -38.72 22.70 3.00
N TRP A 86 -38.32 22.19 1.84
CA TRP A 86 -38.23 22.95 0.58
C TRP A 86 -39.45 22.72 -0.35
N GLY A 87 -40.50 22.07 0.16
CA GLY A 87 -41.67 21.69 -0.64
C GLY A 87 -41.37 20.59 -1.66
N GLU A 88 -42.13 20.55 -2.76
CA GLU A 88 -42.00 19.55 -3.84
C GLU A 88 -41.21 20.07 -5.06
N TYR A 89 -40.67 21.28 -4.98
CA TYR A 89 -40.03 21.95 -6.11
C TYR A 89 -38.63 21.41 -6.37
N ARG A 90 -38.17 21.54 -7.63
CA ARG A 90 -36.76 21.34 -7.95
C ARG A 90 -35.96 22.51 -7.39
N ILE A 91 -34.80 22.18 -6.84
CA ILE A 91 -33.96 23.08 -6.08
C ILE A 91 -32.63 23.23 -6.81
N ASP A 92 -32.16 24.45 -6.97
CA ASP A 92 -30.81 24.71 -7.47
C ASP A 92 -29.91 25.09 -6.30
N LEU A 93 -28.69 24.56 -6.27
CA LEU A 93 -27.72 24.82 -5.21
C LEU A 93 -26.51 25.53 -5.78
N PHE A 94 -26.05 26.55 -5.10
CA PHE A 94 -24.79 27.21 -5.37
C PHE A 94 -23.92 27.20 -4.11
N LEU A 95 -22.65 26.81 -4.28
CA LEU A 95 -21.65 26.85 -3.24
C LEU A 95 -20.45 27.66 -3.76
N ALA A 96 -20.09 28.72 -3.04
CA ALA A 96 -18.80 29.39 -3.28
C ALA A 96 -17.66 28.41 -2.94
N PRO A 97 -16.45 28.57 -3.51
CA PRO A 97 -15.29 27.79 -3.10
C PRO A 97 -15.12 27.84 -1.57
N PRO A 98 -14.74 26.74 -0.92
CA PRO A 98 -14.48 26.76 0.51
C PRO A 98 -13.35 27.74 0.80
N ALA A 99 -13.46 28.50 1.90
CA ALA A 99 -12.37 29.38 2.31
C ALA A 99 -11.09 28.56 2.45
N ARG A 100 -9.99 29.05 1.84
CA ARG A 100 -8.68 28.37 1.70
C ARG A 100 -8.11 27.76 3.00
N ALA A 101 -8.63 28.16 4.16
CA ALA A 101 -8.18 27.74 5.48
C ALA A 101 -8.65 26.35 5.94
N GLN A 102 -9.63 25.71 5.29
CA GLN A 102 -10.07 24.36 5.65
C GLN A 102 -10.15 23.46 4.42
N ARG A 103 -8.97 23.10 3.91
CA ARG A 103 -8.81 21.81 3.21
C ARG A 103 -9.17 20.75 4.26
N GLU A 104 -10.31 20.08 4.13
CA GLU A 104 -10.62 18.97 5.02
C GLU A 104 -9.51 17.93 4.89
N ARG A 105 -8.97 17.58 6.05
CA ARG A 105 -7.83 16.68 6.23
C ARG A 105 -8.06 15.42 5.39
N TRP A 106 -7.14 15.12 4.47
CA TRP A 106 -6.97 13.74 4.04
C TRP A 106 -6.81 12.87 5.30
N PRO A 107 -7.23 11.60 5.33
CA PRO A 107 -6.99 10.73 6.50
C PRO A 107 -5.52 10.75 6.95
N LEU A 108 -4.61 11.05 6.02
CA LEU A 108 -3.16 11.17 6.23
C LEU A 108 -2.68 12.56 6.66
N ASP A 109 -3.45 13.64 6.46
CA ASP A 109 -3.02 15.00 6.79
C ASP A 109 -2.63 15.18 8.27
N PRO A 110 -3.37 14.62 9.27
CA PRO A 110 -2.92 14.66 10.65
C PRO A 110 -1.51 14.05 10.84
N LEU A 111 -1.24 12.93 10.17
CA LEU A 111 0.05 12.24 10.25
C LEU A 111 1.16 13.05 9.56
N VAL A 112 0.87 13.64 8.40
CA VAL A 112 1.79 14.53 7.68
C VAL A 112 2.11 15.78 8.52
N GLU A 113 1.11 16.39 9.17
CA GLU A 113 1.29 17.53 10.08
C GLU A 113 2.14 17.17 11.30
N VAL A 114 1.90 16.00 11.89
CA VAL A 114 2.72 15.48 13.01
C VAL A 114 4.17 15.32 12.56
N MET A 115 4.41 14.67 11.42
CA MET A 115 5.76 14.47 10.89
C MET A 115 6.46 15.80 10.57
N ASP A 116 5.75 16.77 10.00
CA ASP A 116 6.28 18.12 9.78
C ASP A 116 6.68 18.80 11.09
N ARG A 117 5.87 18.67 12.14
CA ARG A 117 6.21 19.22 13.46
C ARG A 117 7.40 18.49 14.08
N LEU A 118 7.49 17.17 13.95
CA LEU A 118 8.60 16.35 14.45
C LEU A 118 9.92 16.72 13.77
N ARG A 119 9.90 17.03 12.47
CA ARG A 119 11.10 17.43 11.71
C ARG A 119 11.32 18.93 11.59
N GLY A 120 10.40 19.75 12.11
CA GLY A 120 10.52 21.19 12.14
C GLY A 120 11.65 21.70 13.05
N PRO A 121 11.95 23.01 13.05
CA PRO A 121 13.05 23.59 13.83
C PRO A 121 13.02 23.29 15.33
N ASP A 122 11.82 23.26 15.93
CA ASP A 122 11.59 22.92 17.35
C ASP A 122 11.16 21.44 17.53
N GLY A 123 11.37 20.63 16.52
CA GLY A 123 10.99 19.23 16.49
C GLY A 123 11.95 18.31 17.27
N CYS A 124 11.74 17.01 17.12
CA CYS A 124 12.56 15.98 17.73
C CYS A 124 13.96 15.94 17.05
N PRO A 125 15.07 16.02 17.81
CA PRO A 125 16.41 15.99 17.24
C PRO A 125 16.70 14.72 16.44
N TRP A 126 16.24 13.56 16.92
CA TRP A 126 16.42 12.29 16.23
C TRP A 126 15.69 12.27 14.90
N ASP A 127 14.43 12.72 14.87
CA ASP A 127 13.64 12.74 13.63
C ASP A 127 14.28 13.65 12.60
N ARG A 128 14.78 14.83 13.00
CA ARG A 128 15.44 15.80 12.11
C ARG A 128 16.72 15.29 11.46
N GLU A 129 17.50 14.48 12.19
CA GLU A 129 18.77 13.93 11.71
C GLU A 129 18.59 12.79 10.69
N GLN A 130 17.39 12.20 10.58
CA GLN A 130 17.16 11.10 9.65
C GLN A 130 17.24 11.53 8.18
N THR A 131 17.78 10.64 7.36
CA THR A 131 17.80 10.73 5.90
C THR A 131 17.12 9.52 5.28
N HIS A 132 16.91 9.52 3.96
CA HIS A 132 16.39 8.34 3.28
C HIS A 132 17.26 7.10 3.54
N GLU A 133 18.58 7.26 3.59
CA GLU A 133 19.54 6.18 3.78
C GLU A 133 19.48 5.56 5.17
N THR A 134 19.33 6.40 6.21
CA THR A 134 19.26 5.93 7.61
C THR A 134 17.95 5.19 7.88
N LEU A 135 16.87 5.56 7.18
CA LEU A 135 15.54 4.98 7.37
C LEU A 135 15.31 3.66 6.63
N ARG A 136 16.16 3.29 5.67
CA ARG A 136 15.97 2.06 4.85
C ARG A 136 15.78 0.79 5.67
N ARG A 137 16.48 0.66 6.80
CA ARG A 137 16.37 -0.52 7.66
C ARG A 137 14.98 -0.64 8.27
N TYR A 138 14.43 0.47 8.77
CA TYR A 138 13.12 0.48 9.43
C TYR A 138 12.02 0.16 8.41
N MET A 139 12.09 0.71 7.19
CA MET A 139 11.17 0.32 6.10
C MET A 139 11.14 -1.19 5.83
N LEU A 140 12.27 -1.89 5.98
CA LEU A 140 12.32 -3.34 5.83
C LEU A 140 11.79 -4.04 7.08
N GLU A 141 12.19 -3.58 8.26
CA GLU A 141 11.72 -4.10 9.56
C GLU A 141 10.18 -4.07 9.64
N GLU A 142 9.55 -2.90 9.48
CA GLU A 142 8.06 -2.79 9.57
C GLU A 142 7.34 -3.62 8.49
N ALA A 143 7.94 -3.73 7.30
CA ALA A 143 7.36 -4.54 6.24
C ALA A 143 7.40 -6.04 6.60
N TYR A 144 8.43 -6.50 7.31
CA TYR A 144 8.49 -7.88 7.78
C TYR A 144 7.59 -8.12 9.00
N GLU A 145 7.46 -7.16 9.91
CA GLU A 145 6.55 -7.25 11.05
C GLU A 145 5.09 -7.30 10.56
N ALA A 146 4.72 -6.49 9.55
CA ALA A 146 3.41 -6.60 8.90
C ALA A 146 3.17 -7.99 8.27
N VAL A 147 4.21 -8.61 7.69
CA VAL A 147 4.12 -9.98 7.16
C VAL A 147 3.93 -11.01 8.27
N GLU A 148 4.62 -10.85 9.40
CA GLU A 148 4.45 -11.69 10.58
C GLU A 148 3.02 -11.60 11.12
N ALA A 149 2.46 -10.39 11.24
CA ALA A 149 1.09 -10.19 11.69
C ALA A 149 0.05 -10.85 10.76
N ILE A 150 0.28 -10.84 9.43
CA ILE A 150 -0.54 -11.58 8.46
C ILE A 150 -0.45 -13.09 8.70
N ASP A 151 0.77 -13.61 8.89
CA ASP A 151 1.01 -15.04 9.07
C ASP A 151 0.41 -15.58 10.37
N ASP A 152 0.40 -14.77 11.42
CA ASP A 152 -0.20 -15.10 12.72
C ASP A 152 -1.73 -14.90 12.75
N GLY A 153 -2.28 -14.22 11.74
CA GLY A 153 -3.71 -13.91 11.66
C GLY A 153 -4.18 -12.96 12.76
N ASP A 154 -3.31 -12.04 13.18
CA ASP A 154 -3.56 -11.06 14.24
C ASP A 154 -3.97 -9.71 13.61
N PRO A 155 -5.27 -9.36 13.62
CA PRO A 155 -5.74 -8.13 12.97
C PRO A 155 -5.34 -6.85 13.70
N ASP A 156 -5.11 -6.91 15.01
CA ASP A 156 -4.75 -5.73 15.80
C ASP A 156 -3.28 -5.40 15.57
N HIS A 157 -2.40 -6.42 15.65
CA HIS A 157 -0.99 -6.30 15.30
C HIS A 157 -0.83 -5.88 13.83
N LEU A 158 -1.60 -6.45 12.91
CA LEU A 158 -1.56 -6.04 11.50
C LEU A 158 -1.94 -4.56 11.32
N CYS A 159 -2.90 -4.05 12.09
CA CYS A 159 -3.27 -2.65 12.02
C CYS A 159 -2.15 -1.72 12.51
N GLU A 160 -1.42 -2.13 13.56
CA GLU A 160 -0.25 -1.44 14.10
C GLU A 160 0.87 -1.39 13.06
N GLU A 161 1.27 -2.54 12.54
CA GLU A 161 2.38 -2.66 11.58
C GLU A 161 2.10 -1.97 10.23
N LEU A 162 0.85 -2.02 9.75
CA LEU A 162 0.46 -1.23 8.58
C LEU A 162 0.54 0.28 8.83
N GLY A 163 0.32 0.70 10.09
CA GLY A 163 0.55 2.06 10.55
C GLY A 163 2.03 2.44 10.50
N ASP A 164 2.92 1.56 10.92
CA ASP A 164 4.37 1.81 10.93
C ASP A 164 4.97 1.79 9.51
N VAL A 165 4.51 0.89 8.64
CA VAL A 165 4.83 0.97 7.20
C VAL A 165 4.37 2.31 6.61
N LEU A 166 3.17 2.78 6.95
CA LEU A 166 2.65 4.07 6.51
C LEU A 166 3.46 5.25 7.08
N LEU A 167 3.89 5.17 8.34
CA LEU A 167 4.78 6.15 8.96
C LEU A 167 6.06 6.30 8.14
N GLN A 168 6.70 5.20 7.74
CA GLN A 168 7.91 5.25 6.93
C GLN A 168 7.65 5.97 5.59
N VAL A 169 6.52 5.70 4.92
CA VAL A 169 6.15 6.40 3.67
C VAL A 169 6.02 7.91 3.90
N VAL A 170 5.34 8.33 4.97
CA VAL A 170 5.17 9.76 5.31
C VAL A 170 6.51 10.41 5.66
N PHE A 171 7.39 9.70 6.38
CA PHE A 171 8.72 10.18 6.74
C PHE A 171 9.57 10.47 5.50
N HIS A 172 9.62 9.52 4.55
CA HIS A 172 10.30 9.71 3.28
C HIS A 172 9.69 10.86 2.46
N ALA A 173 8.36 10.99 2.43
CA ALA A 173 7.71 12.10 1.74
C ALA A 173 8.03 13.46 2.36
N GLN A 174 8.15 13.55 3.70
CA GLN A 174 8.54 14.77 4.40
C GLN A 174 9.99 15.16 4.05
N ILE A 175 10.94 14.22 4.08
CA ILE A 175 12.35 14.48 3.68
C ILE A 175 12.42 14.97 2.22
N ALA A 176 11.65 14.35 1.32
CA ALA A 176 11.61 14.76 -0.08
C ALA A 176 11.02 16.17 -0.27
N ARG A 177 10.02 16.53 0.54
CA ARG A 177 9.40 17.87 0.54
C ARG A 177 10.38 18.93 1.02
N GLU A 178 11.11 18.67 2.10
CA GLU A 178 12.18 19.55 2.61
C GLU A 178 13.27 19.81 1.55
N ALA A 179 13.53 18.82 0.69
CA ALA A 179 14.45 18.93 -0.44
C ALA A 179 13.81 19.53 -1.72
N GLY A 180 12.54 19.94 -1.68
CA GLY A 180 11.81 20.53 -2.82
C GLY A 180 11.61 19.56 -3.99
N ARG A 181 11.49 18.25 -3.72
CA ARG A 181 11.38 17.20 -4.75
C ARG A 181 9.94 16.75 -5.02
N PHE A 182 9.32 16.14 -4.02
CA PHE A 182 7.94 15.67 -4.05
C PHE A 182 7.41 15.62 -2.61
N ASP A 183 6.09 15.51 -2.45
CA ASP A 183 5.45 15.34 -1.14
C ASP A 183 4.45 14.16 -1.11
N MET A 184 3.74 14.00 0.02
CA MET A 184 2.79 12.92 0.20
C MET A 184 1.63 12.95 -0.82
N ARG A 185 1.26 14.13 -1.32
CA ARG A 185 0.20 14.29 -2.32
C ARG A 185 0.66 13.74 -3.66
N ASP A 186 1.91 14.00 -4.03
CA ASP A 186 2.51 13.43 -5.23
C ASP A 186 2.56 11.89 -5.16
N VAL A 187 2.91 11.33 -3.99
CA VAL A 187 2.91 9.88 -3.76
C VAL A 187 1.51 9.30 -3.95
N VAL A 188 0.49 9.89 -3.31
CA VAL A 188 -0.91 9.45 -3.41
C VAL A 188 -1.45 9.60 -4.85
N ALA A 189 -1.18 10.73 -5.51
CA ALA A 189 -1.60 10.96 -6.88
C ALA A 189 -0.96 9.92 -7.82
N GLY A 190 0.35 9.70 -7.71
CA GLY A 190 1.09 8.76 -8.54
C GLY A 190 0.62 7.32 -8.40
N ILE A 191 0.36 6.84 -7.18
CA ILE A 191 -0.17 5.47 -6.99
C ILE A 191 -1.63 5.36 -7.48
N THR A 192 -2.45 6.38 -7.25
CA THR A 192 -3.86 6.42 -7.67
C THR A 192 -3.98 6.35 -9.18
N GLU A 193 -3.29 7.23 -9.91
CA GLU A 193 -3.28 7.24 -11.37
C GLU A 193 -2.74 5.91 -11.93
N LYS A 194 -1.67 5.37 -11.33
CA LYS A 194 -1.10 4.08 -11.74
C LYS A 194 -2.11 2.94 -11.57
N LEU A 195 -2.85 2.90 -10.46
CA LEU A 195 -3.85 1.87 -10.20
C LEU A 195 -5.04 2.00 -11.17
N ILE A 196 -5.55 3.21 -11.40
CA ILE A 196 -6.64 3.45 -12.36
C ILE A 196 -6.21 2.98 -13.75
N ARG A 197 -5.03 3.40 -14.23
CA ARG A 197 -4.51 3.03 -15.55
C ARG A 197 -4.29 1.53 -15.72
N ARG A 198 -3.86 0.84 -14.67
CA ARG A 198 -3.59 -0.62 -14.69
C ARG A 198 -4.84 -1.48 -14.50
N HIS A 199 -5.99 -0.89 -14.19
CA HIS A 199 -7.27 -1.59 -14.07
C HIS A 199 -8.32 -1.04 -15.05
N PRO A 200 -8.05 -1.07 -16.38
CA PRO A 200 -9.02 -0.60 -17.37
C PRO A 200 -10.30 -1.45 -17.42
N HIS A 201 -10.30 -2.62 -16.77
CA HIS A 201 -11.48 -3.47 -16.61
C HIS A 201 -12.39 -3.05 -15.44
N VAL A 202 -11.90 -2.17 -14.56
CA VAL A 202 -12.67 -1.58 -13.46
C VAL A 202 -13.01 -0.12 -13.77
N PHE A 203 -12.06 0.64 -14.32
CA PHE A 203 -12.16 2.09 -14.51
C PHE A 203 -12.29 2.54 -15.97
N GLY A 204 -12.35 1.60 -16.92
CA GLY A 204 -12.47 1.87 -18.36
C GLY A 204 -13.39 0.86 -19.05
N ASP A 205 -13.19 0.67 -20.36
CA ASP A 205 -14.07 -0.13 -21.20
C ASP A 205 -13.60 -1.59 -21.43
N ALA A 206 -12.51 -2.02 -20.79
CA ALA A 206 -12.01 -3.38 -20.97
C ALA A 206 -12.84 -4.38 -20.15
N SER A 207 -12.87 -5.66 -20.54
CA SER A 207 -13.47 -6.75 -19.74
C SER A 207 -12.41 -7.76 -19.32
N ALA A 208 -12.40 -8.17 -18.06
CA ALA A 208 -11.58 -9.27 -17.56
C ALA A 208 -12.47 -10.19 -16.72
N GLU A 209 -12.53 -11.47 -17.07
CA GLU A 209 -13.43 -12.42 -16.41
C GLU A 209 -12.70 -13.28 -15.38
N THR A 210 -11.38 -13.39 -15.48
CA THR A 210 -10.56 -14.22 -14.59
C THR A 210 -9.36 -13.46 -14.01
N ALA A 211 -8.89 -13.90 -12.85
CA ALA A 211 -7.69 -13.36 -12.22
C ALA A 211 -6.45 -13.51 -13.13
N GLU A 212 -6.36 -14.62 -13.85
CA GLU A 212 -5.26 -14.90 -14.79
C GLU A 212 -5.23 -13.91 -15.96
N GLU A 213 -6.40 -13.55 -16.51
CA GLU A 213 -6.53 -12.52 -17.53
C GLU A 213 -6.12 -11.14 -17.00
N VAL A 214 -6.49 -10.82 -15.75
CA VAL A 214 -6.07 -9.58 -15.08
C VAL A 214 -4.55 -9.54 -14.95
N THR A 215 -3.91 -10.61 -14.47
CA THR A 215 -2.45 -10.69 -14.32
C THR A 215 -1.74 -10.52 -15.66
N ARG A 216 -2.17 -11.23 -16.72
CA ARG A 216 -1.56 -11.11 -18.06
C ARG A 216 -1.65 -9.69 -18.61
N ARG A 217 -2.79 -9.02 -18.44
CA ARG A 217 -2.96 -7.62 -18.87
C ARG A 217 -2.11 -6.67 -18.05
N TRP A 218 -2.06 -6.88 -16.74
CA TRP A 218 -1.25 -6.07 -15.85
C TRP A 218 0.23 -6.10 -16.24
N ASP A 219 0.76 -7.28 -16.58
CA ASP A 219 2.12 -7.42 -17.08
C ASP A 219 2.32 -6.77 -18.45
N ALA A 220 1.31 -6.82 -19.33
CA ALA A 220 1.37 -6.13 -20.63
C ALA A 220 1.40 -4.60 -20.48
N ILE A 221 0.55 -4.04 -19.60
CA ILE A 221 0.52 -2.60 -19.30
C ILE A 221 1.85 -2.15 -18.69
N LYS A 222 2.39 -2.92 -17.73
CA LYS A 222 3.72 -2.67 -17.15
C LYS A 222 4.84 -2.64 -18.19
N ARG A 223 4.80 -3.54 -19.19
CA ARG A 223 5.79 -3.55 -20.28
C ARG A 223 5.69 -2.29 -21.13
N ALA A 224 4.46 -1.87 -21.48
CA ALA A 224 4.23 -0.66 -22.27
C ALA A 224 4.66 0.63 -21.53
N GLU A 225 4.42 0.72 -20.22
CA GLU A 225 4.79 1.88 -19.38
C GLU A 225 6.30 2.12 -19.29
N ARG A 226 7.13 1.09 -19.48
CA ARG A 226 8.59 1.20 -19.38
C ARG A 226 9.24 1.87 -20.60
N GLY A 227 8.48 2.22 -21.64
CA GLY A 227 8.93 3.12 -22.72
C GLY A 227 10.10 2.64 -23.60
N GLY A 228 10.49 1.36 -23.55
CA GLY A 228 11.69 0.88 -24.25
C GLY A 228 11.47 0.59 -25.74
N THR A 229 11.91 1.51 -26.60
CA THR A 229 12.32 1.21 -27.98
C THR A 229 13.78 0.75 -27.99
N GLY A 230 14.03 -0.56 -27.96
CA GLY A 230 15.35 -1.17 -28.25
C GLY A 230 16.25 -1.52 -27.05
N GLU A 231 16.89 -2.70 -27.16
CA GLU A 231 18.03 -3.25 -26.38
C GLU A 231 18.07 -3.09 -24.85
N GLU A 232 16.94 -3.08 -24.15
CA GLU A 232 16.97 -3.37 -22.72
C GLU A 232 17.06 -4.89 -22.47
N SER A 233 18.07 -5.32 -21.72
CA SER A 233 18.19 -6.70 -21.24
C SER A 233 16.87 -7.14 -20.59
N LEU A 234 16.45 -8.40 -20.79
CA LEU A 234 15.26 -8.99 -20.16
C LEU A 234 15.21 -8.78 -18.63
N LEU A 235 16.37 -8.58 -18.01
CA LEU A 235 16.55 -8.42 -16.57
C LEU A 235 16.59 -6.95 -16.11
N SER A 236 16.53 -5.96 -17.02
CA SER A 236 16.73 -4.51 -16.76
C SER A 236 15.81 -3.92 -15.68
N GLY A 237 14.64 -4.50 -15.46
CA GLY A 237 13.68 -4.02 -14.46
C GLY A 237 13.67 -4.78 -13.13
N VAL A 238 14.60 -5.68 -12.84
CA VAL A 238 14.71 -6.31 -11.51
C VAL A 238 15.46 -5.35 -10.59
N SER A 239 14.79 -4.85 -9.55
CA SER A 239 15.46 -3.92 -8.64
C SER A 239 16.64 -4.58 -7.95
N ARG A 240 17.78 -3.89 -7.95
CA ARG A 240 18.96 -4.29 -7.18
C ARG A 240 18.77 -4.15 -5.66
N SER A 241 17.75 -3.40 -5.24
CA SER A 241 17.41 -3.18 -3.84
C SER A 241 16.60 -4.31 -3.20
N LEU A 242 16.16 -5.30 -3.98
CA LEU A 242 15.42 -6.44 -3.44
C LEU A 242 16.36 -7.31 -2.57
N PRO A 243 15.84 -7.89 -1.48
CA PRO A 243 16.51 -8.97 -0.75
C PRO A 243 16.98 -10.08 -1.70
N ALA A 244 18.06 -10.78 -1.34
CA ALA A 244 18.78 -11.65 -2.26
C ALA A 244 17.91 -12.77 -2.84
N LEU A 245 17.08 -13.43 -2.01
CA LEU A 245 16.21 -14.53 -2.46
C LEU A 245 15.06 -14.01 -3.32
N SER A 246 14.42 -12.91 -2.91
CA SER A 246 13.40 -12.22 -3.70
C SER A 246 13.93 -11.78 -5.07
N ARG A 247 15.14 -11.22 -5.10
CA ARG A 247 15.81 -10.81 -6.34
C ARG A 247 16.11 -11.99 -7.25
N ALA A 248 16.69 -13.06 -6.70
CA ALA A 248 16.96 -14.28 -7.45
C ALA A 248 15.68 -14.89 -8.04
N CYS A 249 14.61 -14.94 -7.25
CA CYS A 249 13.29 -15.43 -7.68
C CYS A 249 12.73 -14.61 -8.85
N GLU A 250 12.79 -13.27 -8.76
CA GLU A 250 12.33 -12.38 -9.83
C GLU A 250 13.17 -12.50 -11.11
N LEU A 251 14.50 -12.63 -11.00
CA LEU A 251 15.38 -12.89 -12.15
C LEU A 251 14.96 -14.18 -12.88
N GLN A 252 14.73 -15.25 -12.12
CA GLN A 252 14.33 -16.56 -12.66
C GLN A 252 12.92 -16.52 -13.26
N LYS A 253 11.95 -15.81 -12.64
CA LYS A 253 10.61 -15.61 -13.21
C LYS A 253 10.66 -14.91 -14.57
N ARG A 254 11.56 -13.94 -14.75
CA ARG A 254 11.72 -13.25 -16.04
C ARG A 254 12.36 -14.11 -17.11
N ALA A 255 13.40 -14.87 -16.74
CA ALA A 255 13.99 -15.84 -17.65
C ALA A 255 12.95 -16.88 -18.09
N ALA A 256 12.11 -17.35 -17.16
CA ALA A 256 11.01 -18.26 -17.47
C ALA A 256 9.98 -17.65 -18.42
N GLY A 257 9.72 -16.35 -18.33
CA GLY A 257 8.80 -15.63 -19.22
C GLY A 257 9.19 -15.66 -20.71
N VAL A 258 10.44 -15.98 -21.04
CA VAL A 258 10.90 -16.19 -22.43
C VAL A 258 11.16 -17.66 -22.79
N GLY A 259 10.72 -18.58 -21.93
CA GLY A 259 10.88 -20.03 -22.13
C GLY A 259 12.20 -20.59 -21.61
N PHE A 260 13.02 -19.80 -20.90
CA PHE A 260 14.20 -20.31 -20.21
C PHE A 260 13.81 -20.84 -18.83
N ASP A 261 13.15 -22.00 -18.83
CA ASP A 261 12.68 -22.67 -17.61
C ASP A 261 12.59 -24.19 -17.79
N TRP A 262 12.66 -24.92 -16.68
CA TRP A 262 12.35 -26.36 -16.65
C TRP A 262 10.83 -26.58 -16.75
N GLU A 263 10.38 -27.77 -17.14
CA GLU A 263 8.94 -28.06 -17.16
C GLU A 263 8.38 -28.26 -15.74
N ASP A 264 9.13 -28.95 -14.88
CA ASP A 264 8.74 -29.32 -13.53
C ASP A 264 9.85 -29.01 -12.49
N ALA A 265 9.67 -29.54 -11.27
CA ALA A 265 10.60 -29.36 -10.16
C ALA A 265 11.77 -30.37 -10.16
N GLU A 266 11.76 -31.41 -11.01
CA GLU A 266 12.81 -32.44 -11.02
C GLU A 266 14.15 -31.87 -11.45
N GLY A 267 14.15 -31.04 -12.49
CA GLY A 267 15.35 -30.35 -12.99
C GLY A 267 16.03 -29.48 -11.93
N PRO A 268 15.32 -28.51 -11.32
CA PRO A 268 15.89 -27.72 -10.22
C PRO A 268 16.31 -28.57 -9.02
N ALA A 269 15.58 -29.64 -8.68
CA ALA A 269 15.97 -30.54 -7.59
C ALA A 269 17.27 -31.30 -7.90
N ALA A 270 17.48 -31.71 -9.15
CA ALA A 270 18.76 -32.28 -9.59
C ALA A 270 19.88 -31.25 -9.46
N LYS A 271 19.65 -30.01 -9.91
CA LYS A 271 20.63 -28.92 -9.81
C LYS A 271 21.01 -28.61 -8.36
N VAL A 272 20.06 -28.56 -7.42
CA VAL A 272 20.37 -28.41 -5.98
C VAL A 272 21.31 -29.51 -5.46
N ARG A 273 21.16 -30.76 -5.92
CA ARG A 273 22.06 -31.85 -5.51
C ARG A 273 23.47 -31.72 -6.12
N GLU A 274 23.55 -31.24 -7.35
CA GLU A 274 24.79 -30.94 -8.05
C GLU A 274 25.58 -29.85 -7.32
N GLU A 275 24.96 -28.68 -7.10
CA GLU A 275 25.58 -27.54 -6.41
C GLU A 275 26.02 -27.90 -4.99
N LEU A 276 25.24 -28.74 -4.28
CA LEU A 276 25.64 -29.23 -2.95
C LEU A 276 26.92 -30.08 -3.03
N ALA A 277 27.07 -30.91 -4.06
CA ALA A 277 28.29 -31.69 -4.25
C ALA A 277 29.48 -30.79 -4.59
N GLU A 278 29.26 -29.73 -5.39
CA GLU A 278 30.28 -28.73 -5.73
C GLU A 278 30.75 -27.97 -4.48
N VAL A 279 29.82 -27.48 -3.64
CA VAL A 279 30.14 -26.85 -2.34
C VAL A 279 31.00 -27.75 -1.45
N LEU A 280 30.67 -29.05 -1.36
CA LEU A 280 31.40 -30.00 -0.52
C LEU A 280 32.77 -30.37 -1.10
N GLY A 281 32.93 -30.31 -2.42
CA GLY A 281 34.19 -30.54 -3.13
C GLY A 281 35.10 -29.30 -3.24
N ALA A 282 34.55 -28.10 -3.02
CA ALA A 282 35.22 -26.85 -3.32
C ALA A 282 36.38 -26.49 -2.37
N PRO A 283 37.52 -26.01 -2.92
CA PRO A 283 38.59 -25.44 -2.12
C PRO A 283 38.12 -24.13 -1.44
N PRO A 284 38.76 -23.70 -0.34
CA PRO A 284 38.32 -22.53 0.44
C PRO A 284 38.10 -21.24 -0.36
N GLY A 285 38.82 -21.02 -1.46
CA GLY A 285 38.69 -19.83 -2.30
C GLY A 285 37.49 -19.82 -3.25
N GLU A 286 36.82 -20.97 -3.46
CA GLU A 286 35.70 -21.11 -4.38
C GLU A 286 34.36 -21.31 -3.64
N ARG A 287 34.39 -21.70 -2.37
CA ARG A 287 33.20 -22.02 -1.57
C ARG A 287 32.13 -20.93 -1.54
N GLU A 288 32.52 -19.65 -1.54
CA GLU A 288 31.55 -18.55 -1.53
C GLU A 288 30.70 -18.53 -2.82
N ALA A 289 31.33 -18.75 -3.98
CA ALA A 289 30.64 -18.82 -5.26
C ALA A 289 29.69 -20.03 -5.30
N GLU A 290 30.20 -21.21 -4.94
CA GLU A 290 29.41 -22.46 -4.94
C GLU A 290 28.22 -22.40 -3.96
N VAL A 291 28.40 -21.78 -2.78
CA VAL A 291 27.29 -21.55 -1.85
C VAL A 291 26.26 -20.59 -2.46
N GLY A 292 26.72 -19.58 -3.20
CA GLY A 292 25.85 -18.68 -3.96
C GLY A 292 25.00 -19.43 -5.00
N ASP A 293 25.61 -20.32 -5.76
CA ASP A 293 24.94 -21.11 -6.79
C ASP A 293 23.98 -22.14 -6.19
N LEU A 294 24.36 -22.79 -5.07
CA LEU A 294 23.45 -23.63 -4.29
C LEU A 294 22.21 -22.87 -3.82
N LEU A 295 22.37 -21.65 -3.27
CA LEU A 295 21.25 -20.82 -2.84
C LEU A 295 20.39 -20.40 -4.05
N PHE A 296 21.00 -20.06 -5.18
CA PHE A 296 20.29 -19.70 -6.41
C PHE A 296 19.48 -20.88 -6.98
N ALA A 297 20.04 -22.10 -6.94
CA ALA A 297 19.36 -23.33 -7.32
C ALA A 297 18.20 -23.66 -6.36
N ALA A 298 18.38 -23.45 -5.06
CA ALA A 298 17.33 -23.64 -4.06
C ALA A 298 16.14 -22.68 -4.27
N VAL A 299 16.41 -21.41 -4.62
CA VAL A 299 15.38 -20.43 -5.01
C VAL A 299 14.58 -20.93 -6.22
N ASN A 300 15.26 -21.51 -7.20
CA ASN A 300 14.61 -22.03 -8.39
C ASN A 300 13.69 -23.22 -8.10
N LEU A 301 14.15 -24.13 -7.25
CA LEU A 301 13.34 -25.24 -6.75
C LEU A 301 12.11 -24.72 -5.99
N ALA A 302 12.29 -23.78 -5.06
CA ALA A 302 11.17 -23.18 -4.32
C ALA A 302 10.13 -22.55 -5.26
N ARG A 303 10.58 -21.76 -6.25
CA ARG A 303 9.72 -21.16 -7.28
C ARG A 303 8.92 -22.22 -8.05
N LYS A 304 9.54 -23.33 -8.47
CA LYS A 304 8.85 -24.43 -9.16
C LYS A 304 7.84 -25.17 -8.30
N LEU A 305 8.05 -25.20 -7.00
CA LEU A 305 7.10 -25.73 -6.02
C LEU A 305 5.98 -24.73 -5.66
N GLY A 306 5.97 -23.53 -6.26
CA GLY A 306 5.00 -22.48 -5.93
C GLY A 306 5.23 -21.83 -4.57
N VAL A 307 6.44 -21.95 -4.03
CA VAL A 307 6.83 -21.41 -2.72
C VAL A 307 7.61 -20.12 -2.92
N ASP A 308 7.25 -19.06 -2.18
CA ASP A 308 8.07 -17.86 -2.11
C ASP A 308 9.30 -18.11 -1.22
N PRO A 309 10.53 -18.03 -1.76
CA PRO A 309 11.74 -18.42 -1.03
C PRO A 309 12.09 -17.46 0.09
N GLU A 310 11.78 -16.16 -0.03
CA GLU A 310 12.04 -15.17 1.02
C GLU A 310 11.15 -15.47 2.22
N LEU A 311 9.84 -15.58 2.00
CA LEU A 311 8.88 -15.90 3.05
C LEU A 311 9.13 -17.27 3.68
N ALA A 312 9.54 -18.26 2.88
CA ALA A 312 9.87 -19.58 3.40
C ALA A 312 11.06 -19.53 4.37
N LEU A 313 12.10 -18.76 4.06
CA LEU A 313 13.24 -18.59 4.95
C LEU A 313 12.86 -17.79 6.20
N THR A 314 12.10 -16.69 6.07
CA THR A 314 11.60 -15.91 7.20
C THR A 314 10.86 -16.79 8.20
N ARG A 315 9.91 -17.60 7.73
CA ARG A 315 9.16 -18.56 8.58
C ARG A 315 10.07 -19.63 9.19
N ALA A 316 11.09 -20.09 8.47
CA ALA A 316 12.04 -21.06 9.00
C ALA A 316 12.89 -20.47 10.14
N SER A 317 13.31 -19.22 10.00
CA SER A 317 14.05 -18.45 11.01
C SER A 317 13.20 -18.21 12.26
N ALA A 318 11.95 -17.75 12.12
CA ALA A 318 11.03 -17.57 13.25
C ALA A 318 10.81 -18.87 14.04
N LYS A 319 10.63 -19.98 13.33
CA LYS A 319 10.51 -21.32 13.94
C LYS A 319 11.80 -21.74 14.66
N PHE A 320 12.97 -21.40 14.12
CA PHE A 320 14.25 -21.66 14.79
C PHE A 320 14.32 -20.89 16.11
N GLU A 321 14.01 -19.60 16.07
CA GLU A 321 14.02 -18.72 17.23
C GLU A 321 13.04 -19.21 18.31
N GLN A 322 11.80 -19.52 17.96
CA GLN A 322 10.81 -20.01 18.91
C GLN A 322 11.28 -21.28 19.64
N ARG A 323 11.91 -22.20 18.90
CA ARG A 323 12.46 -23.44 19.47
C ARG A 323 13.67 -23.19 20.33
N PHE A 324 14.56 -22.29 19.91
CA PHE A 324 15.73 -21.94 20.71
C PHE A 324 15.32 -21.24 22.01
N ARG A 325 14.36 -20.30 21.97
CA ARG A 325 13.75 -19.69 23.16
C ARG A 325 13.14 -20.73 24.09
N TYR A 326 12.57 -21.82 23.56
CA TYR A 326 12.11 -22.94 24.39
C TYR A 326 13.27 -23.64 25.12
N VAL A 327 14.36 -23.93 24.40
CA VAL A 327 15.59 -24.50 24.99
C VAL A 327 16.10 -23.61 26.12
N GLU A 328 16.23 -22.31 25.86
CA GLU A 328 16.70 -21.33 26.85
C GLU A 328 15.84 -21.30 28.11
N ARG A 329 14.50 -21.23 27.96
CA ARG A 329 13.60 -21.25 29.13
C ARG A 329 13.76 -22.53 29.96
N ARG A 330 13.87 -23.70 29.31
CA ARG A 330 13.99 -24.99 30.01
C ARG A 330 15.34 -25.18 30.69
N LEU A 331 16.39 -24.56 30.16
CA LEU A 331 17.68 -24.49 30.85
C LEU A 331 17.63 -23.52 32.03
N ALA A 332 17.01 -22.35 31.85
CA ALA A 332 16.86 -21.35 32.90
C ALA A 332 16.05 -21.87 34.10
N GLU A 333 14.99 -22.65 33.88
CA GLU A 333 14.23 -23.35 34.95
C GLU A 333 15.11 -24.27 35.80
N LYS A 334 16.22 -24.76 35.24
CA LYS A 334 17.22 -25.60 35.92
C LYS A 334 18.43 -24.80 36.43
N GLY A 335 18.42 -23.46 36.28
CA GLY A 335 19.54 -22.60 36.63
C GLY A 335 20.76 -22.73 35.72
N LEU A 336 20.58 -23.25 34.49
CA LEU A 336 21.64 -23.48 33.50
C LEU A 336 21.53 -22.49 32.34
N ARG A 337 22.65 -22.20 31.65
CA ARG A 337 22.68 -21.45 30.39
C ARG A 337 23.06 -22.37 29.23
N PRO A 338 22.79 -22.00 27.96
CA PRO A 338 23.19 -22.79 26.80
C PRO A 338 24.70 -23.12 26.75
N ALA A 339 25.54 -22.19 27.21
CA ALA A 339 26.99 -22.39 27.29
C ALA A 339 27.43 -23.41 28.35
N ASP A 340 26.55 -23.78 29.28
CA ASP A 340 26.83 -24.68 30.40
C ASP A 340 26.45 -26.14 30.09
N VAL A 341 25.89 -26.42 28.90
CA VAL A 341 25.40 -27.74 28.49
C VAL A 341 25.96 -28.20 27.15
N SER A 342 25.92 -29.51 26.92
CA SER A 342 26.34 -30.10 25.64
C SER A 342 25.30 -29.87 24.53
N LEU A 343 25.75 -29.98 23.27
CA LEU A 343 24.86 -29.95 22.11
C LEU A 343 23.78 -31.03 22.19
N ALA A 344 24.11 -32.24 22.65
CA ALA A 344 23.14 -33.33 22.81
C ALA A 344 22.02 -33.00 23.82
N GLU A 345 22.36 -32.27 24.89
CA GLU A 345 21.36 -31.81 25.87
C GLU A 345 20.47 -30.70 25.29
N MET A 346 21.04 -29.78 24.51
CA MET A 346 20.28 -28.76 23.79
C MET A 346 19.36 -29.38 22.73
N ASP A 347 19.84 -30.36 21.97
CA ASP A 347 19.08 -31.08 20.95
C ASP A 347 17.89 -31.84 21.55
N ALA A 348 18.06 -32.44 22.74
CA ALA A 348 16.97 -33.08 23.44
C ALA A 348 15.85 -32.10 23.82
N LEU A 349 16.21 -30.91 24.30
CA LEU A 349 15.27 -29.83 24.61
C LEU A 349 14.64 -29.22 23.34
N TRP A 350 15.41 -29.16 22.25
CA TRP A 350 14.94 -28.70 20.95
C TRP A 350 13.85 -29.62 20.38
N GLU A 351 14.09 -30.93 20.38
CA GLU A 351 13.10 -31.93 19.94
C GLU A 351 11.88 -31.96 20.87
N GLU A 352 12.04 -31.67 22.17
CA GLU A 352 10.92 -31.44 23.07
C GLU A 352 10.09 -30.22 22.63
N GLY A 353 10.73 -29.07 22.39
CA GLY A 353 10.07 -27.84 21.94
C GLY A 353 9.29 -28.04 20.64
N LYS A 354 9.88 -28.76 19.68
CA LYS A 354 9.23 -29.15 18.42
C LYS A 354 7.95 -29.98 18.63
N ARG A 355 7.94 -30.91 19.59
CA ARG A 355 6.74 -31.70 19.92
C ARG A 355 5.64 -30.84 20.55
N VAL A 356 6.02 -29.89 21.41
CA VAL A 356 5.06 -28.96 22.04
C VAL A 356 4.41 -28.05 20.98
N GLU A 357 5.21 -27.50 20.07
CA GLU A 357 4.75 -26.70 18.91
C GLU A 357 3.73 -27.49 18.06
N LEU A 358 4.08 -28.71 17.66
CA LEU A 358 3.20 -29.57 16.84
C LEU A 358 1.89 -29.91 17.56
N ARG A 359 1.92 -30.16 18.88
CA ARG A 359 0.71 -30.39 19.67
C ARG A 359 -0.20 -29.17 19.72
N LYS A 360 0.35 -27.95 19.83
CA LYS A 360 -0.46 -26.72 19.76
C LYS A 360 -1.09 -26.54 18.38
N LYS A 361 -0.33 -26.82 17.31
CA LYS A 361 -0.76 -26.63 15.93
C LYS A 361 -1.83 -27.64 15.46
N TYR A 362 -1.78 -28.88 15.94
CA TYR A 362 -2.65 -29.98 15.47
C TYR A 362 -3.54 -30.62 16.55
N GLY A 363 -3.33 -30.31 17.82
CA GLY A 363 -4.06 -30.89 18.95
C GLY A 363 -5.20 -30.03 19.50
N GLY A 364 -5.47 -28.86 18.90
CA GLY A 364 -6.61 -28.00 19.22
C GLY A 364 -7.83 -28.26 18.34
N LYS A 365 -8.23 -29.53 18.19
CA LYS A 365 -9.52 -29.92 17.61
C LYS A 365 -10.39 -30.57 18.67
#